data_AF-A0A6L8CMC3-F1
#
_entry.id   AF-A0A6L8CMC3-F1
#
_cell.length_a   1.000
_cell.length_b   1.000
_cell.length_c   1.000
_cell.angle_alpha   90.00
_cell.angle_beta   90.00
_cell.angle_gamma   90.00
#
_symmetry.space_group_name_H-M   'P 1'
#
loop_
_entity.id
_entity.type
_entity.pdbx_description
1 polymer ?
#
loop_
_entity_poly.entity_id
_entity_poly.type
_entity_poly.pdbx_seq_one_letter_code
_entity_poly.pdbx_strand_id
1 'polypeptide(L)'
;MSTHNQPPEPAGETDRRISFLSVMLSVFAGFFGVQSDANRRRDFASGKFWHFFTGGLVFVAIFLLSIWGLVHYLLATTPTGQ
;
A
#
# COMPACT_ATOMS: atom_id res chain seq x y z
N MET A 1 24.42 -17.59 47.74
CA MET A 1 22.97 -17.43 47.95
C MET A 1 22.50 -16.34 47.00
N SER A 2 21.86 -16.73 45.90
CA SER A 2 21.50 -15.84 44.80
C SER A 2 20.19 -15.13 45.09
N THR A 3 20.20 -13.81 45.27
CA THR A 3 18.97 -13.01 45.22
C THR A 3 19.18 -11.89 44.21
N HIS A 4 18.99 -12.25 42.94
CA HIS A 4 18.91 -11.30 41.84
C HIS A 4 17.52 -10.67 41.88
N ASN A 5 17.41 -9.49 42.50
CA ASN A 5 16.19 -8.66 42.45
C ASN A 5 16.03 -8.11 41.02
N GLN A 6 15.25 -8.81 40.18
CA GLN A 6 14.72 -8.22 38.96
C GLN A 6 13.73 -7.10 39.33
N PRO A 7 13.85 -5.89 38.75
CA PRO A 7 12.77 -4.90 38.82
C PRO A 7 11.51 -5.47 38.16
N PRO A 8 10.30 -5.03 38.57
CA PRO A 8 9.05 -5.53 38.02
C PRO A 8 9.00 -5.30 36.51
N GLU A 9 8.83 -6.38 35.76
CA GLU A 9 8.53 -6.39 34.32
C GLU A 9 7.36 -5.42 34.05
N PRO A 10 7.48 -4.46 33.12
CA PRO A 10 6.41 -3.53 32.82
C PRO A 10 5.20 -4.31 32.29
N ALA A 11 4.12 -4.27 33.06
CA ALA A 11 2.85 -4.89 32.77
C ALA A 11 2.23 -4.34 31.47
N GLY A 12 1.83 -5.26 30.59
CA GLY A 12 0.74 -5.06 29.63
C GLY A 12 1.04 -4.15 28.45
N GLU A 13 1.55 -4.74 27.37
CA GLU A 13 1.39 -4.23 26.01
C GLU A 13 -0.06 -3.76 25.83
N THR A 14 -0.22 -2.47 25.54
CA THR A 14 -1.51 -1.84 25.26
C THR A 14 -2.23 -2.70 24.23
N ASP A 15 -3.41 -3.22 24.60
CA ASP A 15 -4.34 -3.94 23.74
C ASP A 15 -4.50 -3.16 22.42
N ARG A 16 -3.65 -3.51 21.45
CA ARG A 16 -3.56 -2.82 20.16
C ARG A 16 -4.68 -3.38 19.30
N ARG A 17 -5.92 -3.20 19.75
CA ARG A 17 -7.08 -3.48 18.92
C ARG A 17 -6.88 -2.67 17.68
N ILE A 18 -6.63 -3.38 16.57
CA ILE A 18 -6.48 -2.76 15.28
C ILE A 18 -7.79 -2.02 15.04
N SER A 19 -7.74 -0.70 15.19
CA SER A 19 -8.92 0.12 15.04
C SER A 19 -9.43 -0.09 13.62
N PHE A 20 -10.75 -0.14 13.44
CA PHE A 20 -11.37 -0.25 12.11
C PHE A 20 -10.81 0.82 11.15
N LEU A 21 -10.53 2.00 11.68
CA LEU A 21 -9.88 3.08 10.95
C LEU A 21 -8.43 2.74 10.55
N SER A 22 -7.66 2.06 11.39
CA SER A 22 -6.31 1.57 11.04
C SER A 22 -6.33 0.52 9.93
N VAL A 23 -7.38 -0.32 9.89
CA VAL A 23 -7.59 -1.28 8.80
C VAL A 23 -7.90 -0.54 7.50
N MET A 24 -8.83 0.42 7.51
CA MET A 24 -9.09 1.24 6.31
C MET A 24 -7.84 1.99 5.84
N LEU A 25 -7.11 2.63 6.75
CA LEU A 25 -5.88 3.34 6.41
C LEU A 25 -4.81 2.42 5.81
N SER A 26 -4.71 1.17 6.28
CA SER A 26 -3.83 0.15 5.70
C SER A 26 -4.26 -0.29 4.31
N VAL A 27 -5.58 -0.45 4.09
CA VAL A 27 -6.16 -0.80 2.78
C VAL A 27 -5.91 0.31 1.76
N PHE A 28 -6.02 1.58 2.16
CA PHE A 28 -5.67 2.72 1.30
C PHE A 28 -4.15 2.82 1.06
N ALA A 29 -3.32 2.62 2.08
CA ALA A 29 -1.86 2.57 1.90
C ALA A 29 -1.45 1.46 0.91
N GLY A 30 -2.11 0.31 0.97
CA GLY A 30 -1.94 -0.79 0.00
C GLY A 30 -2.40 -0.43 -1.42
N PHE A 31 -3.43 0.40 -1.58
CA PHE A 31 -3.92 0.83 -2.90
C PHE A 31 -2.96 1.78 -3.62
N PHE A 32 -2.17 2.54 -2.85
CA PHE A 32 -1.18 3.49 -3.35
C PHE A 32 0.25 2.90 -3.44
N GLY A 33 0.41 1.59 -3.26
CA GLY A 33 1.70 0.91 -3.45
C GLY A 33 2.68 1.04 -2.27
N VAL A 34 2.19 1.27 -1.05
CA VAL A 34 3.04 1.37 0.15
C VAL A 34 3.55 -0.02 0.54
N GLN A 35 4.65 -0.39 -0.09
CA GLN A 35 5.45 -1.53 0.32
C GLN A 35 6.06 -1.22 1.69
N SER A 36 5.88 -2.13 2.66
CA SER A 36 6.32 -1.94 4.05
C SER A 36 7.82 -1.59 4.15
N ASP A 37 8.19 -0.74 5.12
CA ASP A 37 9.57 -0.28 5.32
C ASP A 37 10.60 -1.41 5.45
N ALA A 38 10.18 -2.57 5.97
CA ALA A 38 11.01 -3.77 6.05
C ALA A 38 11.39 -4.29 4.66
N ASN A 39 10.43 -4.35 3.73
CA ASN A 39 10.67 -4.82 2.36
C ASN A 39 11.43 -3.76 1.55
N ARG A 40 11.15 -2.48 1.80
CA ARG A 40 11.88 -1.34 1.24
C ARG A 40 13.37 -1.35 1.63
N ARG A 41 13.69 -1.60 2.91
CA ARG A 41 15.09 -1.68 3.41
C ARG A 41 15.86 -2.84 2.78
N ARG A 42 15.22 -3.97 2.53
CA ARG A 42 15.81 -5.15 1.88
C ARG A 42 16.08 -4.92 0.39
N ASP A 43 15.17 -4.22 -0.29
CA ASP A 43 15.29 -3.93 -1.72
C ASP A 43 16.29 -2.78 -1.99
N PHE A 44 16.41 -1.83 -1.06
CA PHE A 44 17.44 -0.79 -1.12
C PHE A 44 18.84 -1.29 -0.79
N ALA A 45 18.97 -2.28 0.11
CA ALA A 45 20.25 -2.93 0.38
C ALA A 45 20.80 -3.72 -0.83
N SER A 46 19.94 -4.05 -1.81
CA SER A 46 20.29 -4.86 -2.99
C SER A 46 20.27 -4.08 -4.32
N GLY A 47 20.06 -2.76 -4.30
CA GLY A 47 20.21 -1.88 -5.48
C GLY A 47 19.07 -1.92 -6.51
N LYS A 48 17.93 -2.55 -6.22
CA LYS A 48 16.86 -2.83 -7.21
C LYS A 48 15.73 -1.81 -7.18
N PHE A 49 16.04 -0.54 -7.43
CA PHE A 49 15.04 0.53 -7.63
C PHE A 49 14.01 0.21 -8.73
N TRP A 50 14.42 -0.58 -9.73
CA TRP A 50 13.62 -0.92 -10.90
C TRP A 50 12.27 -1.59 -10.61
N HIS A 51 12.11 -2.34 -9.51
CA HIS A 51 10.84 -3.03 -9.21
C HIS A 51 9.73 -2.06 -8.76
N PHE A 52 10.09 -0.98 -8.07
CA PHE A 52 9.16 0.06 -7.66
C PHE A 52 8.69 0.90 -8.85
N PHE A 53 9.62 1.23 -9.75
CA PHE A 53 9.33 1.97 -10.97
C PHE A 53 8.40 1.19 -11.90
N THR A 54 8.60 -0.13 -12.04
CA THR A 54 7.72 -0.97 -12.86
C THR A 54 6.29 -1.04 -12.32
N GLY A 55 6.10 -1.11 -11.00
CA GLY A 55 4.77 -1.13 -10.40
C GLY A 55 3.98 0.15 -10.70
N GLY A 56 4.61 1.31 -10.51
CA GLY A 56 4.02 2.60 -10.84
C GLY A 56 3.75 2.78 -12.34
N LEU A 57 4.69 2.34 -13.19
CA LEU A 57 4.54 2.44 -14.64
C LEU A 57 3.38 1.58 -15.17
N VAL A 58 3.26 0.34 -14.69
CA VAL A 58 2.15 -0.55 -15.04
C VAL A 58 0.82 0.02 -14.57
N PHE A 59 0.76 0.57 -13.36
CA PHE A 59 -0.43 1.23 -12.84
C PHE A 59 -0.86 2.43 -13.72
N VAL A 60 0.09 3.29 -14.10
CA VAL A 60 -0.18 4.44 -14.97
C VAL A 60 -0.67 3.98 -16.35
N ALA A 61 -0.06 2.95 -16.93
CA ALA A 61 -0.50 2.40 -18.21
C ALA A 61 -1.96 1.89 -18.14
N ILE A 62 -2.29 1.13 -17.11
CA ILE A 62 -3.65 0.61 -16.88
C ILE A 62 -4.64 1.78 -16.70
N PHE A 63 -4.28 2.77 -15.90
CA PHE A 63 -5.13 3.93 -15.64
C PHE A 63 -5.46 4.71 -16.92
N LEU A 64 -4.46 4.95 -17.76
CA LEU A 64 -4.62 5.63 -19.04
C LEU A 64 -5.50 4.83 -20.01
N LEU A 65 -5.28 3.52 -20.12
CA LEU A 65 -6.13 2.64 -20.93
C LEU A 65 -7.58 2.63 -20.44
N SER A 66 -7.79 2.70 -19.13
CA SER A 66 -9.11 2.72 -18.53
C SER A 66 -9.87 4.01 -18.87
N ILE A 67 -9.22 5.18 -18.80
CA ILE A 67 -9.80 6.46 -19.21
C ILE A 67 -10.07 6.45 -20.71
N TRP A 68 -9.09 6.02 -21.50
CA TRP A 68 -9.22 5.94 -22.95
C TRP A 68 -10.41 5.07 -23.36
N GLY A 69 -10.53 3.86 -22.80
CA GLY A 69 -11.64 2.96 -23.05
C GLY A 69 -12.98 3.55 -22.61
N LEU A 70 -13.02 4.25 -21.47
CA LEU A 70 -14.23 4.93 -21.01
C LEU A 70 -14.66 6.03 -21.99
N VAL A 71 -13.74 6.86 -22.48
CA VAL A 71 -14.03 7.91 -23.46
C VAL A 71 -14.53 7.30 -24.76
N HIS A 72 -13.87 6.26 -25.26
CA HIS A 72 -14.32 5.55 -26.46
C HIS A 72 -15.69 4.92 -26.29
N TYR A 73 -15.96 4.33 -25.13
CA TYR A 73 -17.27 3.80 -24.79
C TYR A 73 -18.34 4.88 -24.79
N LEU A 74 -18.07 6.04 -24.17
CA LEU A 74 -19.00 7.16 -24.16
C LEU A 74 -19.24 7.70 -25.58
N LEU A 75 -18.22 7.82 -26.41
CA LEU A 75 -18.37 8.24 -27.80
C LEU A 75 -19.15 7.23 -28.64
N ALA A 76 -18.92 5.93 -28.46
CA ALA A 76 -19.62 4.88 -29.18
C ALA A 76 -21.09 4.74 -28.75
N THR A 77 -21.38 5.02 -27.48
CA THR A 77 -22.74 4.88 -26.91
C THR A 77 -23.57 6.15 -27.00
N THR A 78 -22.94 7.31 -27.25
CA THR A 78 -23.66 8.56 -27.45
C THR A 78 -24.27 8.54 -28.85
N PRO A 79 -25.62 8.52 -29.00
CA PRO A 79 -26.25 8.66 -30.29
C PRO A 79 -25.83 10.01 -30.84
N THR A 80 -25.09 10.01 -31.95
CA THR A 80 -24.73 11.23 -32.65
C THR A 80 -26.02 11.71 -33.30
N GLY A 81 -26.79 12.52 -32.56
CA GLY A 81 -28.01 13.14 -33.05
C GLY A 81 -27.69 14.17 -34.13
N GLN A 82 -27.56 13.67 -35.35
CA GLN A 82 -27.82 14.35 -36.61
C GLN A 82 -28.80 13.46 -37.38
#